data_AF-A0A1H7RNY8-F1
#
_entry.id   AF-A0A1H7RNY8-F1
#
_cell.length_a   1.000
_cell.length_b   1.000
_cell.length_c   1.000
_cell.angle_alpha   90.00
_cell.angle_beta   90.00
_cell.angle_gamma   90.00
#
_symmetry.space_group_name_H-M   'P 1'
#
loop_
_entity.id
_entity.type
_entity.pdbx_description
1 polymer ?
#
loop_
_entity_poly.entity_id
_entity_poly.type
_entity_poly.pdbx_seq_one_letter_code
_entity_poly.pdbx_strand_id
1 'polypeptide(L)' 'MSTKKVTFTSKPTAKASTPDEWVQDRTGTDQPRMKRLTIDIPEDLHRRLKMDCAANGTKMADVVREMISQKYGKTESSK' A
#
# COMPACT_ATOMS: atom_id res chain seq x y z
N MET A 1 -53.01 2.89 -16.90
CA MET A 1 -51.55 2.70 -16.80
C MET A 1 -50.86 3.97 -17.32
N SER A 2 -50.57 4.94 -16.45
CA SER A 2 -49.96 6.24 -16.85
C SER A 2 -48.46 6.21 -16.57
N THR A 3 -47.65 6.31 -17.62
CA THR A 3 -46.18 6.29 -17.57
C THR A 3 -45.63 7.63 -17.11
N LYS A 4 -45.30 7.73 -15.82
CA LYS A 4 -44.68 8.92 -15.23
C LYS A 4 -43.24 9.05 -15.72
N LYS A 5 -42.98 9.99 -16.63
CA LYS A 5 -41.63 10.31 -17.12
C LYS A 5 -40.89 11.16 -16.07
N VAL A 6 -39.78 10.65 -15.54
CA VAL A 6 -38.91 11.38 -14.60
C VAL A 6 -37.81 12.08 -15.39
N THR A 7 -37.87 13.41 -15.41
CA THR A 7 -36.84 14.24 -16.04
C THR A 7 -35.74 14.52 -15.02
N PHE A 8 -34.53 14.00 -15.25
CA PHE A 8 -33.37 14.34 -14.42
C PHE A 8 -32.87 15.73 -14.79
N THR A 9 -32.87 16.64 -13.82
CA THR A 9 -32.31 17.99 -13.97
C THR A 9 -30.80 17.94 -14.18
N SER A 10 -30.27 18.91 -14.92
CA SER A 10 -28.86 19.03 -15.30
C SER A 10 -27.94 19.00 -14.08
N LYS A 11 -26.89 18.18 -14.16
CA LYS A 11 -25.87 17.95 -13.13
C LYS A 11 -25.32 19.29 -12.60
N PRO A 12 -25.25 19.54 -11.27
CA PRO A 12 -24.55 20.69 -10.72
C PRO A 12 -23.08 20.62 -11.14
N THR A 13 -22.55 21.72 -11.69
CA THR A 13 -21.15 21.85 -12.07
C THR A 13 -20.27 21.91 -10.81
N ALA A 14 -19.97 20.75 -10.25
CA ALA A 14 -18.89 20.62 -9.28
C ALA A 14 -17.59 20.83 -10.06
N LYS A 15 -16.76 21.78 -9.59
CA LYS A 15 -15.42 22.08 -10.12
C LYS A 15 -14.73 20.78 -10.54
N ALA A 16 -14.27 20.74 -11.79
CA ALA A 16 -13.48 19.61 -12.29
C ALA A 16 -12.25 19.46 -11.40
N SER A 17 -12.25 18.47 -10.51
CA SER A 17 -11.06 18.06 -9.77
C SER A 17 -10.00 17.72 -10.80
N THR A 18 -8.94 18.52 -10.86
CA THR A 18 -7.82 18.31 -11.77
C THR A 18 -7.23 16.93 -11.48
N PRO A 19 -7.17 16.00 -12.45
CA PRO A 19 -6.63 14.66 -12.25
C PRO A 19 -5.14 14.61 -11.91
N ASP A 20 -4.47 15.73 -11.69
CA ASP A 20 -3.06 15.79 -11.34
C ASP A 20 -2.83 15.89 -9.82
N GLU A 21 -3.89 16.24 -9.06
CA GLU A 21 -3.79 16.48 -7.61
C GLU A 21 -3.50 15.19 -6.82
N TRP A 22 -3.93 14.03 -7.32
CA TRP A 22 -3.62 12.71 -6.70
C TRP A 22 -2.17 12.24 -6.92
N VAL A 23 -1.41 12.91 -7.80
CA VAL A 23 -0.03 12.50 -8.15
C VAL A 23 1.01 13.18 -7.26
N GLN A 24 0.66 14.29 -6.61
CA GLN A 24 1.59 15.17 -5.90
C GLN A 24 2.14 14.57 -4.58
N ASP A 25 1.49 13.56 -4.00
CA ASP A 25 1.88 12.97 -2.71
C ASP A 25 3.15 12.08 -2.78
N ARG A 26 3.76 11.91 -3.97
CA ARG A 26 4.91 11.01 -4.16
C ARG A 26 6.28 11.68 -4.00
N THR A 27 6.36 12.99 -3.82
CA THR A 27 7.63 13.73 -3.94
C THR A 27 8.12 14.40 -2.66
N GLY A 28 7.44 14.22 -1.51
CA GLY A 28 7.85 14.89 -0.28
C GLY A 28 7.69 14.04 0.97
N THR A 29 8.76 13.37 1.41
CA THR A 29 9.01 13.18 2.85
C THR A 29 10.43 12.72 3.12
N ASP A 30 11.01 13.29 4.17
CA ASP A 30 12.29 12.99 4.85
C ASP A 30 12.32 11.56 5.46
N GLN A 31 11.81 10.57 4.72
CA GLN A 31 11.83 9.16 5.10
C GLN A 31 12.82 8.43 4.18
N PRO A 32 13.56 7.42 4.70
CA PRO A 32 14.44 6.62 3.86
C PRO A 32 13.66 6.10 2.65
N ARG A 33 14.20 6.33 1.44
CA ARG A 33 13.58 5.93 0.18
C ARG A 33 13.27 4.43 0.23
N MET A 34 12.00 4.09 0.45
CA MET A 34 11.57 2.69 0.49
C MET A 34 11.69 2.09 -0.92
N LYS A 35 12.62 1.16 -1.10
CA LYS A 35 12.71 0.37 -2.34
C LYS A 35 11.78 -0.82 -2.28
N ARG A 36 11.05 -1.09 -3.37
CA ARG A 36 10.18 -2.27 -3.48
C ARG A 36 11.03 -3.51 -3.70
N LEU A 37 10.89 -4.49 -2.82
CA LEU A 37 11.51 -5.80 -2.93
C LEU A 37 10.44 -6.81 -3.34
N THR A 38 10.59 -7.40 -4.53
CA THR A 38 9.74 -8.51 -5.00
C THR A 38 10.54 -9.80 -4.78
N ILE A 39 9.98 -10.74 -4.02
CA ILE A 39 10.58 -12.04 -3.76
C ILE A 39 9.54 -13.13 -4.00
N ASP A 40 9.97 -14.20 -4.65
CA ASP A 40 9.19 -15.43 -4.75
C ASP A 40 9.53 -16.33 -3.57
N ILE A 41 8.51 -16.82 -2.89
CA ILE A 41 8.64 -17.75 -1.76
C ILE A 41 7.76 -18.98 -2.02
N PRO A 42 8.20 -20.19 -1.64
CA PRO A 42 7.39 -21.40 -1.74
C PRO A 42 6.06 -21.28 -1.00
N GLU A 43 5.02 -21.94 -1.51
CA GLU A 43 3.66 -21.92 -0.94
C GLU A 43 3.65 -22.27 0.56
N ASP A 44 4.35 -23.33 0.94
CA ASP A 44 4.41 -23.80 2.33
C ASP A 44 4.96 -22.72 3.28
N LEU A 45 6.01 -22.01 2.85
CA LEU A 45 6.61 -20.94 3.65
C LEU A 45 5.70 -19.71 3.71
N HIS A 46 5.08 -19.34 2.59
CA HIS A 46 4.12 -18.24 2.55
C HIS A 46 2.92 -18.52 3.47
N ARG A 47 2.40 -19.76 3.46
CA ARG A 47 1.28 -20.18 4.31
C ARG A 47 1.64 -20.09 5.79
N ARG A 48 2.80 -20.63 6.19
CA ARG A 48 3.26 -20.56 7.59
C ARG A 48 3.45 -19.11 8.04
N LEU A 49 4.14 -18.31 7.22
CA LEU A 49 4.38 -16.89 7.51
C LEU A 49 3.06 -16.11 7.65
N LYS A 50 2.09 -16.37 6.77
CA LYS A 50 0.77 -15.74 6.83
C LYS A 50 -0.01 -16.14 8.08
N MET A 51 0.05 -17.42 8.48
CA MET A 51 -0.61 -17.90 9.71
C MET A 51 0.01 -17.26 10.96
N ASP A 52 1.33 -17.18 11.04
CA ASP A 52 2.03 -16.52 12.15
C ASP A 52 1.70 -15.02 12.22
N CYS A 53 1.68 -14.32 11.08
CA CYS A 53 1.30 -12.92 11.03
C CYS A 53 -0.16 -12.70 11.47
N ALA A 54 -1.06 -13.60 11.09
CA ALA A 54 -2.46 -13.54 11.49
C ALA A 54 -2.63 -13.76 13.00
N ALA A 55 -1.87 -14.70 13.59
CA ALA A 55 -1.90 -14.97 15.03
C ALA A 55 -1.35 -13.79 15.86
N ASN A 56 -0.31 -13.11 15.37
CA ASN A 56 0.34 -12.00 16.07
C ASN A 56 -0.26 -10.63 15.75
N GLY A 57 -1.19 -10.53 14.79
CA GLY A 57 -1.79 -9.26 14.37
C GLY A 57 -0.83 -8.30 13.69
N THR A 58 0.31 -8.78 13.20
CA THR A 58 1.37 -7.97 12.58
C THR A 58 1.28 -8.01 11.05
N LYS A 59 1.70 -6.92 10.40
CA LYS A 59 1.77 -6.90 8.92
C LYS A 59 2.94 -7.76 8.46
N MET A 60 2.70 -8.60 7.46
CA MET A 60 3.74 -9.46 6.86
C MET A 60 4.93 -8.65 6.34
N ALA A 61 4.68 -7.44 5.80
CA ALA A 61 5.73 -6.53 5.35
C ALA A 61 6.65 -6.08 6.50
N ASP A 62 6.11 -5.86 7.71
CA ASP A 62 6.91 -5.42 8.86
C ASP A 62 7.73 -6.57 9.43
N VAL A 63 7.18 -7.79 9.47
CA VAL A 63 7.93 -9.01 9.83
C VAL A 63 9.11 -9.24 8.88
N VAL A 64 8.88 -9.10 7.56
CA VAL A 64 9.95 -9.25 6.57
C VAL A 64 10.99 -8.12 6.69
N ARG A 65 10.56 -6.88 6.97
CA ARG A 65 11.47 -5.76 7.24
C ARG A 65 12.32 -6.01 8.47
N GLU A 66 11.75 -6.49 9.57
CA GLU A 66 12.50 -6.86 10.77
C GLU A 66 13.47 -8.00 10.50
N MET A 67 13.05 -9.04 9.79
CA MET A 67 13.92 -10.17 9.45
C MET A 67 15.11 -9.71 8.60
N ILE A 68 14.89 -8.83 7.62
CA ILE A 68 15.95 -8.24 6.80
C ILE A 68 16.83 -7.31 7.65
N SER A 69 16.24 -6.48 8.51
CA SER A 69 16.96 -5.56 9.39
C SER A 69 17.81 -6.31 10.43
N GLN A 70 17.34 -7.42 10.98
CA GLN A 70 18.13 -8.23 11.90
C GLN A 70 19.33 -8.90 11.19
N LYS A 71 19.16 -9.31 9.93
CA LYS A 71 20.21 -9.95 9.14
C LYS A 71 21.23 -8.97 8.56
N TYR A 72 20.79 -7.77 8.16
CA TYR A 72 21.61 -6.81 7.40
C TYR A 72 21.75 -5.44 8.09
N GLY A 73 20.88 -5.10 9.03
CA GLY A 73 20.90 -3.83 9.77
C GLY A 73 22.03 -3.69 10.79
N LYS A 74 22.88 -4.72 10.96
CA LYS A 74 24.16 -4.62 11.67
C LYS A 74 25.33 -4.20 10.78
N THR A 75 25.14 -4.05 9.47
CA THR A 75 26.25 -3.85 8.52
C THR A 75 26.49 -2.38 8.15
N GLU A 76 25.68 -1.44 8.64
CA GLU A 76 25.80 0.00 8.31
C GLU A 76 26.43 0.81 9.48
N SER A 77 27.46 0.26 10.13
CA SER A 77 28.43 1.04 10.90
C SER A 77 29.84 0.66 10.46
N SER A 78 30.19 1.05 9.25
CA SER A 78 31.55 1.36 8.79
C SER A 78 31.56 1.36 7.26
N LYS A 79 31.44 2.54 6.65
CA LYS A 79 32.49 3.10 5.79
C LYS A 79 32.15 4.52 5.35
#